data_AF-A0A928ZQN2-F1
#
_entry.id   AF-A0A928ZQN2-F1
#
_cell.length_a   1.000
_cell.length_b   1.000
_cell.length_c   1.000
_cell.angle_alpha   90.00
_cell.angle_beta   90.00
_cell.angle_gamma   90.00
#
_symmetry.space_group_name_H-M   'P 1'
#
loop_
_entity.id
_entity.type
_entity.pdbx_description
1 polymer ?
#
loop_
_entity_poly.entity_id
_entity_poly.type
_entity_poly.pdbx_seq_one_letter_code
_entity_poly.pdbx_strand_id
1 'polypeptide(L)'
;MAEFRVNQPIETSEPKIEVTVDPENPLPVGQARFRLIVVDDAGNESAADEVNVVIRDSERPTAVLDAPERVNFRDSFTLSGERSSDVGGRIVSYRWELVNIPERPNRPGIEGPVIFRPGDRPVINRPVIDNPNIPTPINNG
;
A
#
# COMPACT_ATOMS: atom_id res chain seq x y z
N MET A 1 -4.91 -6.34 36.81
CA MET A 1 -4.87 -5.37 35.69
C MET A 1 -6.29 -5.19 35.21
N ALA A 2 -6.71 -3.96 34.94
CA ALA A 2 -8.07 -3.68 34.51
C ALA A 2 -8.16 -3.67 32.99
N GLU A 3 -9.17 -4.34 32.45
CA GLU A 3 -9.47 -4.34 31.02
C GLU A 3 -10.42 -3.16 30.74
N PHE A 4 -9.97 -2.18 29.97
CA PHE A 4 -10.82 -1.05 29.59
C PHE A 4 -11.77 -1.46 28.49
N ARG A 5 -13.07 -1.40 28.77
CA ARG A 5 -14.13 -1.58 27.76
C ARG A 5 -14.90 -0.29 27.57
N VAL A 6 -15.31 -0.02 26.35
CA VAL A 6 -16.07 1.19 26.00
C VAL A 6 -17.32 1.26 26.88
N ASN A 7 -17.49 2.38 27.58
CA ASN A 7 -18.59 2.65 28.50
C ASN A 7 -18.72 1.69 29.70
N GLN A 8 -17.65 0.97 30.07
CA GLN A 8 -17.61 0.18 31.30
C GLN A 8 -16.69 0.86 32.33
N PRO A 9 -17.24 1.42 33.42
CA PRO A 9 -16.42 1.95 34.52
C PRO A 9 -15.55 0.87 35.15
N ILE A 10 -14.35 1.26 35.54
CA ILE A 10 -13.47 0.45 36.38
C ILE A 10 -13.38 1.15 37.73
N GLU A 11 -13.95 0.53 38.76
CA GLU A 11 -13.87 1.04 40.12
C GLU A 11 -12.56 0.59 40.76
N THR A 12 -11.80 1.55 41.31
CA THR A 12 -10.54 1.28 42.00
C THR A 12 -10.22 2.38 43.00
N SER A 13 -9.54 2.01 44.09
CA SER A 13 -8.94 2.96 45.04
C SER A 13 -7.56 3.47 44.61
N GLU A 14 -7.00 2.94 43.51
CA GLU A 14 -5.71 3.35 43.00
C GLU A 14 -5.82 4.66 42.20
N PRO A 15 -5.03 5.70 42.52
CA PRO A 15 -5.08 6.97 41.80
C PRO A 15 -4.43 6.89 40.41
N LYS A 16 -3.81 5.74 40.08
CA LYS A 16 -3.15 5.48 38.80
C LYS A 16 -3.59 4.12 38.29
N ILE A 17 -3.96 4.10 37.01
CA ILE A 17 -4.31 2.89 36.30
C ILE A 17 -3.49 2.79 35.01
N GLU A 18 -3.09 1.58 34.66
CA GLU A 18 -2.49 1.28 33.38
C GLU A 18 -3.60 0.86 32.41
N VAL A 19 -3.62 1.46 31.22
CA VAL A 19 -4.49 1.01 30.13
C VAL A 19 -3.78 -0.14 29.43
N THR A 20 -4.11 -1.38 29.80
CA THR A 20 -3.60 -2.57 29.12
C THR A 20 -4.43 -2.82 27.87
N VAL A 21 -3.77 -2.91 26.72
CA VAL A 21 -4.40 -3.23 25.42
C VAL A 21 -4.14 -4.69 25.09
N ASP A 22 -5.19 -5.42 24.72
CA ASP A 22 -5.06 -6.79 24.20
C ASP A 22 -4.49 -6.73 22.77
N PRO A 23 -3.35 -7.38 22.47
CA PRO A 23 -2.82 -7.44 21.11
C PRO A 23 -3.78 -8.04 20.09
N GLU A 24 -4.67 -8.96 20.50
CA GLU A 24 -5.67 -9.59 19.63
C GLU A 24 -6.91 -8.70 19.45
N ASN A 25 -7.10 -7.69 20.31
CA ASN A 25 -8.18 -6.72 20.23
C ASN A 25 -7.68 -5.30 20.58
N PRO A 26 -6.85 -4.71 19.72
CA PRO A 26 -6.23 -3.42 19.99
C PRO A 26 -7.26 -2.29 19.97
N LEU A 27 -6.95 -1.19 20.65
CA LEU A 27 -7.75 0.02 20.53
C LEU A 27 -7.67 0.55 19.08
N PRO A 28 -8.80 0.97 18.48
CA PRO A 28 -8.79 1.52 17.13
C PRO A 28 -7.89 2.77 17.00
N VAL A 29 -7.20 2.90 15.87
CA VAL A 29 -6.46 4.12 15.51
C VAL A 29 -7.42 5.31 15.45
N GLY A 30 -7.05 6.43 16.06
CA GLY A 30 -7.87 7.64 16.12
C GLY A 30 -7.93 8.27 17.51
N GLN A 31 -8.94 9.11 17.73
CA GLN A 31 -9.16 9.75 19.03
C GLN A 31 -9.95 8.83 19.96
N ALA A 32 -9.36 8.50 21.11
CA ALA A 32 -10.01 7.85 22.23
C ALA A 32 -10.25 8.88 23.35
N ARG A 33 -11.41 8.81 23.99
CA ARG A 33 -11.78 9.70 25.08
C ARG A 33 -11.90 8.91 26.39
N PHE A 34 -11.20 9.37 27.41
CA PHE A 34 -11.23 8.81 28.75
C PHE A 34 -11.95 9.76 29.69
N ARG A 35 -12.61 9.20 30.71
CA ARG A 35 -13.37 9.95 31.71
C ARG A 35 -13.03 9.46 33.11
N LEU A 36 -12.89 10.39 34.05
CA LEU A 36 -12.68 10.12 35.47
C LEU A 36 -13.81 10.75 36.30
N ILE A 37 -14.33 9.99 37.26
CA ILE A 37 -15.18 10.46 38.35
C ILE A 37 -14.51 9.94 39.63
N VAL A 38 -14.36 10.80 40.65
CA VAL A 38 -13.81 10.43 41.95
C VAL A 38 -14.94 10.40 42.97
N VAL A 39 -14.97 9.37 43.80
CA VAL A 39 -15.95 9.20 44.88
C VAL A 39 -15.24 9.35 46.22
N ASP A 40 -15.76 10.20 47.11
CA ASP A 40 -15.24 10.34 48.47
C ASP A 40 -15.74 9.24 49.43
N ASP A 41 -15.27 9.24 50.67
CA ASP A 41 -15.64 8.25 51.69
C ASP A 41 -17.09 8.39 52.19
N ALA A 42 -17.73 9.54 51.93
CA ALA A 42 -19.15 9.77 52.17
C ALA A 42 -20.04 9.36 50.97
N GLY A 43 -19.44 8.95 49.85
CA GLY A 43 -20.14 8.55 48.63
C GLY A 43 -20.50 9.71 47.68
N ASN A 44 -19.93 10.91 47.87
CA ASN A 44 -20.14 12.01 46.94
C ASN A 44 -19.27 11.83 45.70
N GLU A 45 -19.87 12.03 44.52
CA GLU A 45 -19.16 12.00 43.24
C GLU A 45 -18.71 13.38 42.79
N SER A 46 -17.53 13.47 42.20
CA SER A 46 -17.07 14.67 41.51
C SER A 46 -17.84 14.91 40.20
N ALA A 47 -17.73 16.11 39.65
CA ALA A 47 -17.98 16.28 38.22
C ALA A 47 -16.99 15.41 37.42
N ALA A 48 -17.42 14.95 36.25
CA ALA A 48 -16.56 14.18 35.36
C ALA A 48 -15.48 15.07 34.72
N ASP A 49 -14.25 14.57 34.71
CA ASP A 49 -13.16 15.13 33.92
C ASP A 49 -12.85 14.23 32.72
N GLU A 50 -12.48 14.82 31.58
CA GLU A 50 -12.29 14.10 30.32
C GLU A 50 -10.98 14.47 29.62
N VAL A 51 -10.32 13.47 29.03
CA VAL A 51 -9.11 13.65 28.21
C VAL A 51 -9.22 12.90 26.90
N ASN A 52 -8.69 13.50 25.84
CA ASN A 52 -8.54 12.87 24.53
C ASN A 52 -7.11 12.38 24.32
N VAL A 53 -6.97 11.11 23.93
CA VAL A 53 -5.71 10.47 23.58
C VAL A 53 -5.77 10.06 22.12
N VAL A 54 -4.73 10.34 21.35
CA VAL A 54 -4.64 9.95 19.93
C VAL A 54 -3.83 8.66 19.82
N ILE A 55 -4.51 7.58 19.45
CA ILE A 55 -3.90 6.29 19.12
C ILE A 55 -3.43 6.38 17.66
N ARG A 56 -2.14 6.08 17.43
CA ARG A 56 -1.50 6.18 16.13
C ARG A 56 -0.98 4.82 15.70
N ASP A 57 -1.24 4.48 14.44
CA ASP A 57 -0.47 3.45 13.76
C ASP A 57 0.83 4.08 13.24
N SER A 58 1.96 3.48 13.64
CA SER A 58 3.30 3.87 13.22
C SER A 58 4.03 2.77 12.48
N GLU A 59 3.38 1.61 12.29
CA GLU A 59 3.95 0.49 11.60
C GLU A 59 3.91 0.71 10.08
N ARG A 60 4.88 0.13 9.39
CA ARG A 60 4.94 0.22 7.93
C ARG A 60 4.29 -1.02 7.34
N PRO A 61 3.57 -0.91 6.21
CA PRO A 61 3.10 -2.09 5.50
C PRO A 61 4.30 -2.90 4.99
N THR A 62 4.14 -4.21 4.96
CA THR A 62 5.10 -5.16 4.39
C THR A 62 4.71 -5.47 2.95
N ALA A 63 5.58 -5.11 2.01
CA ALA A 63 5.39 -5.42 0.60
C ALA A 63 5.88 -6.85 0.29
N VAL A 64 5.03 -7.64 -0.37
CA VAL A 64 5.35 -8.98 -0.87
C VAL A 64 5.02 -9.01 -2.36
N LEU A 65 6.03 -9.24 -3.20
CA LEU A 65 5.92 -9.27 -4.65
C LEU A 65 6.07 -10.69 -5.18
N ASP A 66 5.05 -11.14 -5.90
CA ASP A 66 5.02 -12.43 -6.58
C ASP A 66 5.06 -12.25 -8.10
N ALA A 67 5.84 -13.07 -8.78
CA ALA A 67 6.03 -13.04 -10.23
C ALA A 67 6.33 -14.45 -10.77
N PRO A 68 6.02 -14.74 -12.04
CA PRO A 68 6.54 -15.93 -12.71
C PRO A 68 8.07 -15.92 -12.78
N GLU A 69 8.70 -17.07 -12.55
CA GLU A 69 10.17 -17.21 -12.66
C GLU A 69 10.64 -17.01 -14.12
N ARG A 70 9.81 -17.39 -15.08
CA ARG A 70 10.08 -17.30 -16.52
C ARG A 70 8.83 -16.89 -17.27
N VAL A 71 9.02 -16.13 -18.34
CA VAL A 71 7.97 -15.70 -19.27
C VAL A 71 8.54 -15.85 -20.68
N ASN A 72 7.78 -16.42 -21.62
CA ASN A 72 8.27 -16.54 -22.99
C ASN A 72 8.28 -15.18 -23.68
N PHE A 73 9.12 -15.07 -24.71
CA PHE A 73 9.15 -13.87 -25.54
C PHE A 73 7.78 -13.61 -26.16
N ARG A 74 7.30 -12.36 -26.02
CA ARG A 74 5.98 -11.86 -26.47
C ARG A 74 4.77 -12.33 -25.67
N ASP A 75 4.96 -13.10 -24.62
CA ASP A 75 3.87 -13.43 -23.69
C ASP A 75 3.67 -12.29 -22.68
N SER A 76 2.42 -12.04 -22.32
CA SER A 76 2.10 -11.20 -21.16
C SER A 76 2.17 -12.01 -19.87
N PHE A 77 2.44 -11.34 -18.76
CA PHE A 77 2.47 -11.95 -17.43
C PHE A 77 1.92 -10.99 -16.38
N THR A 78 1.63 -11.54 -15.21
CA THR A 78 1.07 -10.80 -14.07
C THR A 78 2.11 -10.72 -12.96
N LEU A 79 2.26 -9.53 -12.38
CA LEU A 79 2.88 -9.35 -11.07
C LEU A 79 1.76 -9.24 -10.03
N SER A 80 1.91 -9.91 -8.89
CA SER A 80 0.94 -9.83 -7.79
C SER A 80 1.58 -9.23 -6.54
N GLY A 81 0.85 -8.33 -5.89
CA GLY A 81 1.18 -7.79 -4.57
C GLY A 81 0.24 -8.30 -3.49
N GLU A 82 -0.63 -9.26 -3.79
CA GLU A 82 -1.78 -9.66 -2.95
C GLU A 82 -1.39 -10.24 -1.59
N ARG A 83 -0.15 -10.74 -1.46
CA ARG A 83 0.38 -11.22 -0.18
C ARG A 83 1.00 -10.11 0.69
N SER A 84 0.99 -8.86 0.23
CA SER A 84 1.40 -7.72 1.04
C SER A 84 0.43 -7.53 2.20
N SER A 85 0.94 -7.07 3.35
CA SER A 85 0.13 -6.90 4.56
C SER A 85 0.43 -5.59 5.28
N ASP A 86 -0.53 -5.14 6.08
CA ASP A 86 -0.39 -4.02 7.00
C ASP A 86 -1.05 -4.44 8.32
N VAL A 87 -0.29 -4.55 9.40
CA VAL A 87 -0.78 -5.07 10.70
C VAL A 87 -1.55 -4.00 11.45
N GLY A 88 -1.08 -2.76 11.42
CA GLY A 88 -1.71 -1.62 12.10
C GLY A 88 -2.84 -0.94 11.33
N GLY A 89 -3.01 -1.30 10.06
CA GLY A 89 -3.88 -0.58 9.15
C GLY A 89 -4.37 -1.37 7.94
N ARG A 90 -4.33 -0.73 6.77
CA ARG A 90 -4.74 -1.32 5.49
C ARG A 90 -3.93 -0.72 4.36
N ILE A 91 -3.58 -1.54 3.39
CA ILE A 91 -2.91 -1.08 2.18
C ILE A 91 -3.90 -0.29 1.31
N VAL A 92 -3.57 0.97 1.02
CA VAL A 92 -4.41 1.87 0.21
C VAL A 92 -3.92 2.04 -1.23
N SER A 93 -2.67 1.70 -1.51
CA SER A 93 -2.07 1.87 -2.85
C SER A 93 -0.86 0.96 -3.04
N TYR A 94 -0.62 0.54 -4.29
CA TYR A 94 0.59 -0.14 -4.73
C TYR A 94 1.35 0.76 -5.71
N ARG A 95 2.69 0.74 -5.64
CA ARG A 95 3.56 1.44 -6.59
C ARG A 95 4.42 0.41 -7.31
N TRP A 96 4.31 0.36 -8.63
CA TRP A 96 4.99 -0.59 -9.49
C TRP A 96 6.06 0.13 -10.31
N GLU A 97 7.26 -0.41 -10.35
CA GLU A 97 8.38 0.15 -11.10
C GLU A 97 9.17 -0.97 -11.79
N LEU A 98 9.48 -0.78 -13.08
CA LEU A 98 10.45 -1.60 -13.80
C LEU A 98 11.83 -0.95 -13.61
N VAL A 99 12.56 -1.44 -12.61
CA VAL A 99 13.84 -0.83 -12.17
C VAL A 99 14.96 -1.05 -13.19
N ASN A 100 14.92 -2.15 -13.94
CA ASN A 100 15.93 -2.46 -14.93
C ASN A 100 15.35 -3.28 -16.08
N ILE A 101 15.84 -3.02 -17.30
CA ILE A 101 15.70 -3.90 -18.45
C ILE A 101 17.10 -4.32 -18.88
N PRO A 102 17.32 -5.59 -19.27
CA PRO A 102 18.59 -5.96 -19.88
C PRO A 102 18.84 -5.04 -21.08
N GLU A 103 20.09 -4.56 -21.22
CA GLU A 103 20.47 -3.69 -22.32
C GLU A 103 20.01 -4.31 -23.63
N ARG A 104 19.21 -3.57 -24.40
CA ARG A 104 18.98 -3.96 -25.78
C ARG A 104 20.33 -3.87 -26.48
N PRO A 105 20.75 -4.89 -27.25
CA PRO A 105 21.90 -4.71 -28.13
C PRO A 105 21.67 -3.44 -28.95
N ASN A 106 22.63 -2.51 -28.90
CA ASN A 106 22.55 -1.22 -29.57
C ASN A 106 21.93 -1.39 -30.97
N ARG A 107 20.68 -0.93 -31.12
CA ARG A 107 20.07 -0.74 -32.44
C ARG A 107 20.25 0.74 -32.75
N PRO A 108 21.14 1.11 -33.68
CA PRO A 108 21.20 2.49 -34.15
C PRO A 108 19.80 2.92 -34.62
N GLY A 109 19.18 3.91 -33.98
CA GLY A 109 18.01 4.62 -34.51
C GLY A 109 16.65 4.49 -33.82
N ILE A 110 16.54 3.95 -32.60
CA ILE A 110 15.27 3.99 -31.82
C ILE A 110 15.51 4.40 -30.36
N GLU A 111 15.66 5.70 -30.14
CA GLU A 111 15.67 6.30 -28.81
C GLU A 111 14.25 6.77 -28.46
N GLY A 112 13.58 6.07 -27.54
CA GLY A 112 12.29 6.49 -27.01
C GLY A 112 11.89 5.70 -25.76
N PRO A 113 11.25 6.32 -24.75
CA PRO A 113 10.85 5.66 -23.52
C PRO A 113 9.78 4.59 -23.79
N VAL A 114 9.96 3.40 -23.23
CA VAL A 114 8.94 2.35 -23.23
C VAL A 114 7.89 2.69 -22.17
N ILE A 115 6.76 3.25 -22.58
CA ILE A 115 5.64 3.56 -21.68
C ILE A 115 4.68 2.37 -21.68
N PHE A 116 4.45 1.77 -20.50
CA PHE A 116 3.38 0.80 -20.30
C PHE A 116 2.23 1.48 -19.53
N ARG A 117 1.03 1.52 -20.11
CA ARG A 117 -0.20 1.91 -19.41
C ARG A 117 -1.03 0.65 -19.12
N PRO A 118 -1.71 0.58 -17.96
CA PRO A 118 -2.68 -0.48 -17.71
C PRO A 118 -3.81 -0.44 -18.77
N GLY A 119 -3.90 -1.47 -19.63
CA GLY A 119 -4.99 -1.65 -20.60
C GLY A 119 -4.66 -1.44 -22.09
N ASP A 120 -3.41 -1.15 -22.48
CA ASP A 120 -3.09 -0.91 -23.90
C ASP A 120 -3.05 -2.22 -24.73
N ARG A 121 -3.82 -2.27 -25.83
CA ARG A 121 -3.70 -3.32 -26.85
C ARG A 121 -2.44 -3.10 -27.70
N PRO A 122 -1.77 -4.16 -28.20
CA PRO A 122 -0.54 -3.99 -28.96
C PRO A 122 -0.81 -3.31 -30.31
N VAL A 123 -0.38 -2.05 -30.44
CA VAL A 123 -0.28 -1.38 -31.74
C VAL A 123 1.00 -1.87 -32.41
N ILE A 124 0.85 -2.77 -33.38
CA ILE A 124 1.95 -3.18 -34.25
C ILE A 124 2.19 -2.06 -35.26
N ASN A 125 3.09 -1.14 -34.95
CA ASN A 125 3.64 -0.25 -35.97
C ASN A 125 4.48 -1.12 -36.92
N ARG A 126 3.94 -1.43 -38.11
CA ARG A 126 4.73 -1.98 -39.21
C ARG A 126 5.75 -0.91 -39.62
N PRO A 127 7.06 -1.21 -39.68
CA PRO A 127 8.01 -0.25 -40.23
C PRO A 127 7.72 -0.09 -41.72
N VAL A 128 7.41 1.14 -42.13
CA VAL A 128 7.52 1.56 -43.54
C VAL A 128 9.01 1.57 -43.85
N ILE A 129 9.46 0.66 -44.70
CA ILE A 129 10.84 0.67 -45.19
C ILE A 129 10.85 1.55 -46.44
N ASP A 130 11.08 2.85 -46.27
CA ASP A 130 11.49 3.70 -47.39
C ASP A 130 12.97 3.40 -47.66
N ASN A 131 13.22 2.45 -48.56
CA ASN A 131 14.57 2.15 -49.05
C ASN A 131 14.84 2.99 -50.32
N PRO A 132 15.74 4.00 -50.27
CA PRO A 132 16.00 4.89 -51.41
C PRO A 132 16.85 4.27 -52.53
N ASN A 133 17.13 2.97 -52.52
CA ASN A 133 18.05 2.32 -53.48
C ASN A 133 17.42 1.23 -54.37
N ILE A 134 16.15 1.34 -54.76
CA ILE A 134 15.60 0.48 -55.81
C ILE A 134 15.78 1.17 -57.18
N PRO A 135 16.58 0.60 -58.12
CA PRO A 135 16.63 1.11 -59.49
C PRO A 135 15.26 0.91 -60.15
N THR A 136 14.73 1.95 -60.78
CA THR A 136 13.49 1.86 -61.58
C THR A 136 13.64 0.80 -62.68
N PRO A 137 12.66 -0.12 -62.87
CA PRO A 137 12.67 -1.02 -64.01
C PRO A 137 12.49 -0.21 -65.30
N ILE A 138 13.38 -0.45 -66.26
CA ILE A 138 13.24 -0.07 -67.66
C ILE A 138 11.97 -0.72 -68.25
N ASN A 139 10.99 0.08 -68.65
CA ASN A 139 9.87 -0.40 -69.47
C ASN A 139 10.34 -0.54 -70.92
N ASN A 140 10.54 -1.78 -71.37
CA ASN A 140 10.65 -2.09 -72.79
C ASN A 140 9.29 -2.58 -73.30
N GLY A 141 8.70 -1.82 -74.22
CA GLY A 141 7.79 -2.28 -75.29
C GLY A 141 6.47 -2.92 -74.88
#